data_AF-T0KUE5-F1
#
_entry.id   AF-T0KUE5-F1
#
_cell.length_a   1.000
_cell.length_b   1.000
_cell.length_c   1.000
_cell.angle_alpha   90.00
_cell.angle_beta   90.00
_cell.angle_gamma   90.00
#
_symmetry.space_group_name_H-M   'P 1'
#
loop_
_entity.id
_entity.type
_entity.pdbx_description
1 polymer ?
#
loop_
_entity_poly.entity_id
_entity_poly.type
_entity_poly.pdbx_seq_one_letter_code
_entity_poly.pdbx_strand_id
1 'polypeptide(L)'
;MEIGFVKLLRNTELSAVLHGLVPVVWFLTSLPAFVVTIQQRPGRQRWFLLPFNVAGPIICFLQVGRLKAGLDWLWAFTSIIYIFHATSGLYLEQWTIPDTASRSGDFSAERLYASVKAWNNPRRLPLRVSTPQRLFTRRQRAYFTFRKLGLICIHWGIYLATDVGTLFLLRPAPGEFAPPGYFHFALDRAALLRTAYSFQWAWLTYFILTVANAIVAIFFVSILQLDEPDEWPSLWGNPLQVHSIRSFWGVFWQNIGSPSQLTYGRFVTRNLLGLKSKVTAEKSFLAFFIFMMSGTIHAATNWMTRNTAPVDDIYGDMVFLLLNFAGGLLEVLVQKLVYTRLKMNKGKENAGSAYSVVRRAFGVFWVFVFFYTIVPPWQFPYIEADFRRRFVPFRMNVQLQRPQLP
;
A
#
# COMPACT_ATOMS: atom_id res chain seq x y z
N MET A 1 -0.70 -14.11 26.69
CA MET A 1 -0.30 -13.24 25.57
C MET A 1 1.22 -13.12 25.56
N GLU A 2 1.93 -14.11 25.02
CA GLU A 2 3.31 -13.85 24.57
C GLU A 2 3.18 -13.28 23.16
N ILE A 3 3.42 -11.98 23.03
CA ILE A 3 3.53 -11.30 21.74
C ILE A 3 4.59 -12.05 20.95
N GLY A 4 4.26 -12.58 19.76
CA GLY A 4 5.19 -13.36 18.94
C GLY A 4 6.55 -12.68 18.69
N PHE A 5 6.60 -11.35 18.85
CA PHE A 5 7.81 -10.54 18.83
C PHE A 5 8.81 -10.84 19.98
N VAL A 6 8.34 -11.14 21.20
CA VAL A 6 9.22 -11.47 22.34
C VAL A 6 9.79 -12.88 22.19
N LYS A 7 9.02 -13.82 21.63
CA LYS A 7 9.52 -15.15 21.24
C LYS A 7 10.51 -15.09 20.08
N LEU A 8 10.30 -14.16 19.14
CA LEU A 8 11.24 -13.89 18.04
C LEU A 8 12.60 -13.45 18.60
N LEU A 9 12.65 -12.51 19.55
CA LEU A 9 13.91 -12.02 20.11
C LEU A 9 14.66 -13.03 21.00
N ARG A 10 13.95 -14.00 21.60
CA ARG A 10 14.53 -14.94 22.57
C ARG A 10 15.16 -16.18 21.92
N ASN A 11 14.68 -16.60 20.73
CA ASN A 11 15.08 -17.84 20.05
C ASN A 11 15.46 -17.65 18.57
N THR A 12 15.74 -16.42 18.10
CA THR A 12 16.21 -16.23 16.71
C THR A 12 17.61 -16.78 16.54
N GLU A 13 17.71 -17.99 16.02
CA GLU A 13 18.94 -18.47 15.40
C GLU A 13 19.37 -17.48 14.32
N LEU A 14 20.65 -17.10 14.31
CA LEU A 14 21.23 -16.21 13.30
C LEU A 14 20.92 -16.71 11.87
N SER A 15 20.86 -18.03 11.69
CA SER A 15 20.42 -18.71 10.46
C SER A 15 19.04 -18.20 9.99
N ALA A 16 18.05 -18.14 10.88
CA ALA A 16 16.69 -17.70 10.55
C ALA A 16 16.63 -16.23 10.16
N VAL A 17 17.46 -15.38 10.79
CA VAL A 17 17.58 -13.96 10.41
C VAL A 17 18.21 -13.83 9.02
N LEU A 18 19.32 -14.53 8.78
CA LEU A 18 20.01 -14.53 7.48
C LEU A 18 19.12 -15.08 6.36
N HIS A 19 18.38 -16.16 6.62
CA HIS A 19 17.40 -16.70 5.68
C HIS A 19 16.27 -15.71 5.37
N GLY A 20 15.86 -14.91 6.35
CA GLY A 20 14.89 -13.83 6.16
C GLY A 20 15.41 -12.68 5.29
N LEU A 21 16.72 -12.46 5.21
CA LEU A 21 17.30 -11.41 4.37
C LEU A 21 17.38 -11.79 2.88
N VAL A 22 17.22 -13.07 2.53
CA VAL A 22 17.38 -13.53 1.14
C VAL A 22 16.47 -12.80 0.15
N PRO A 23 15.15 -12.61 0.40
CA PRO A 23 14.30 -11.82 -0.50
C PRO A 23 14.78 -10.37 -0.65
N VAL A 24 15.28 -9.77 0.44
CA VAL A 24 15.81 -8.40 0.43
C VAL A 24 17.02 -8.29 -0.48
N VAL A 25 17.95 -9.23 -0.38
CA VAL A 25 19.15 -9.27 -1.24
C VAL A 25 18.74 -9.38 -2.71
N TRP A 26 17.80 -10.27 -3.05
CA TRP A 26 17.27 -10.37 -4.42
C TRP A 26 16.64 -9.08 -4.92
N PHE A 27 15.83 -8.41 -4.08
CA PHE A 27 15.26 -7.12 -4.43
C PHE A 27 16.35 -6.07 -4.73
N LEU A 28 17.39 -6.02 -3.90
CA LEU A 28 18.50 -5.06 -4.04
C LEU A 28 19.33 -5.26 -5.32
N THR A 29 19.33 -6.45 -5.93
CA THR A 29 19.97 -6.65 -7.25
C THR A 29 19.37 -5.78 -8.35
N SER A 30 18.14 -5.29 -8.17
CA SER A 30 17.51 -4.37 -9.12
C SER A 30 18.17 -2.98 -9.17
N LEU A 31 18.83 -2.56 -8.09
CA LEU A 31 19.45 -1.24 -7.97
C LEU A 31 20.54 -1.00 -9.03
N PRO A 32 21.60 -1.83 -9.13
CA PRO A 32 22.62 -1.64 -10.15
C PRO A 32 22.04 -1.73 -11.57
N ALA A 33 21.08 -2.64 -11.82
CA ALA A 33 20.41 -2.75 -13.11
C ALA A 33 19.66 -1.47 -13.48
N PHE A 34 18.92 -0.89 -12.53
CA PHE A 34 18.20 0.37 -12.72
C PHE A 34 19.15 1.53 -13.00
N VAL A 35 20.21 1.66 -12.20
CA VAL A 35 21.22 2.73 -12.35
C VAL A 35 21.88 2.65 -13.73
N VAL A 36 22.27 1.46 -14.19
CA VAL A 36 22.84 1.29 -15.53
C VAL A 36 21.81 1.65 -16.61
N THR A 37 20.55 1.23 -16.44
CA THR A 37 19.49 1.40 -17.45
C THR A 37 19.08 2.85 -17.62
N ILE A 38 18.88 3.60 -16.52
CA ILE A 38 18.44 5.01 -16.58
C ILE A 38 19.48 5.92 -17.21
N GLN A 39 20.76 5.53 -17.15
CA GLN A 39 21.87 6.26 -17.77
C GLN A 39 22.01 5.98 -19.27
N GLN A 40 21.45 4.88 -19.78
CA GLN A 40 21.39 4.62 -21.22
C GLN A 40 20.43 5.59 -21.88
N ARG A 41 20.68 5.96 -23.14
CA ARG A 41 19.70 6.71 -23.93
C ARG A 41 18.43 5.87 -24.13
N PRO A 42 17.23 6.49 -24.15
CA PRO A 42 16.02 5.80 -24.54
C PRO A 42 16.17 5.09 -25.89
N GLY A 43 15.82 3.81 -25.96
CA GLY A 43 15.98 3.02 -27.19
C GLY A 43 16.10 1.52 -26.93
N ARG A 44 16.55 0.78 -27.96
CA ARG A 44 16.66 -0.69 -27.94
C ARG A 44 17.56 -1.22 -26.82
N GLN A 45 18.63 -0.51 -26.48
CA GLN A 45 19.56 -0.90 -25.41
C GLN A 45 18.87 -1.02 -24.05
N ARG A 46 17.95 -0.10 -23.72
CA ARG A 46 17.18 -0.22 -22.47
C ARG A 46 16.34 -1.50 -22.45
N TRP A 47 15.66 -1.84 -23.55
CA TRP A 47 14.85 -3.06 -23.65
C TRP A 47 15.65 -4.35 -23.42
N PHE A 48 16.91 -4.42 -23.85
CA PHE A 48 17.79 -5.55 -23.53
C PHE A 48 18.13 -5.64 -22.03
N LEU A 49 18.07 -4.53 -21.30
CA LEU A 49 18.29 -4.48 -19.85
C LEU A 49 17.02 -4.80 -19.03
N LEU A 50 15.85 -4.96 -19.66
CA LEU A 50 14.60 -5.24 -18.96
C LEU A 50 14.66 -6.47 -18.05
N PRO A 51 15.17 -7.63 -18.49
CA PRO A 51 15.24 -8.82 -17.63
C PRO A 51 16.00 -8.54 -16.33
N PHE A 52 17.10 -7.77 -16.38
CA PHE A 52 17.91 -7.46 -15.20
C PHE A 52 17.21 -6.51 -14.22
N ASN A 53 16.35 -5.62 -14.72
CA ASN A 53 15.57 -4.72 -13.86
C ASN A 53 14.46 -5.44 -13.09
N VAL A 54 13.92 -6.52 -13.65
CA VAL A 54 12.74 -7.22 -13.08
C VAL A 54 13.06 -8.57 -12.45
N ALA A 55 14.15 -9.24 -12.83
CA ALA A 55 14.49 -10.56 -12.32
C ALA A 55 14.66 -10.58 -10.80
N GLY A 56 15.44 -9.66 -10.23
CA GLY A 56 15.63 -9.55 -8.78
C GLY A 56 14.31 -9.41 -8.00
N PRO A 57 13.46 -8.43 -8.33
CA PRO A 57 12.14 -8.24 -7.73
C PRO A 57 11.20 -9.44 -7.94
N ILE A 58 11.22 -10.09 -9.11
CA ILE A 58 10.44 -11.32 -9.35
C ILE A 58 10.92 -12.43 -8.42
N ILE A 59 12.23 -12.65 -8.31
CA ILE A 59 12.79 -13.68 -7.42
C ILE A 59 12.49 -13.33 -5.96
N CYS A 60 12.57 -12.05 -5.57
CA CYS A 60 12.15 -11.57 -4.25
C CYS A 60 10.71 -11.98 -3.98
N PHE A 61 9.78 -11.63 -4.88
CA PHE A 61 8.36 -11.98 -4.79
C PHE A 61 8.12 -13.50 -4.67
N LEU A 62 8.84 -14.30 -5.46
CA LEU A 62 8.76 -15.77 -5.43
C LEU A 62 9.32 -16.40 -4.15
N GLN A 63 10.16 -15.67 -3.41
CA GLN A 63 10.79 -16.13 -2.17
C GLN A 63 10.16 -15.53 -0.91
N VAL A 64 9.09 -14.75 -1.06
CA VAL A 64 8.25 -14.31 0.06
C VAL A 64 7.69 -15.54 0.79
N GLY A 65 7.65 -15.48 2.13
CA GLY A 65 7.30 -16.60 3.02
C GLY A 65 8.50 -17.15 3.80
N ARG A 66 9.71 -16.70 3.48
CA ARG A 66 10.94 -17.04 4.21
C ARG A 66 11.14 -16.18 5.47
N LEU A 67 10.49 -15.01 5.56
CA LEU A 67 10.58 -14.15 6.75
C LEU A 67 9.53 -14.57 7.79
N LYS A 68 9.98 -15.25 8.85
CA LYS A 68 9.12 -15.59 10.00
C LYS A 68 8.57 -14.36 10.78
N ALA A 69 8.95 -13.14 10.40
CA ALA A 69 8.56 -11.90 11.06
C ALA A 69 7.17 -11.35 10.64
N GLY A 70 6.46 -12.00 9.71
CA GLY A 70 5.12 -11.55 9.28
C GLY A 70 5.13 -10.30 8.39
N LEU A 71 6.30 -9.91 7.87
CA LEU A 71 6.50 -8.79 6.94
C LEU A 71 6.61 -9.22 5.48
N ASP A 72 6.36 -10.50 5.20
CA ASP A 72 6.41 -11.12 3.88
C ASP A 72 5.54 -10.38 2.85
N TRP A 73 4.31 -10.02 3.24
CA TRP A 73 3.39 -9.29 2.37
C TRP A 73 3.96 -7.92 1.96
N LEU A 74 4.70 -7.23 2.84
CA LEU A 74 5.30 -5.93 2.52
C LEU A 74 6.35 -6.06 1.42
N TRP A 75 7.17 -7.10 1.46
CA TRP A 75 8.15 -7.40 0.41
C TRP A 75 7.48 -7.84 -0.89
N ALA A 76 6.38 -8.59 -0.82
CA ALA A 76 5.59 -8.93 -2.00
C ALA A 76 5.04 -7.67 -2.70
N PHE A 77 4.39 -6.77 -1.96
CA PHE A 77 3.92 -5.50 -2.51
C PHE A 77 5.05 -4.64 -3.04
N THR A 78 6.15 -4.51 -2.28
CA THR A 78 7.32 -3.72 -2.68
C THR A 78 7.87 -4.22 -4.00
N SER A 79 7.99 -5.54 -4.17
CA SER A 79 8.47 -6.17 -5.40
C SER A 79 7.59 -5.86 -6.60
N ILE A 80 6.27 -6.07 -6.49
CA ILE A 80 5.37 -5.82 -7.61
C ILE A 80 5.29 -4.32 -7.92
N ILE A 81 5.11 -3.46 -6.91
CA ILE A 81 5.07 -2.00 -7.08
C ILE A 81 6.36 -1.51 -7.75
N TYR A 82 7.51 -2.04 -7.34
CA TYR A 82 8.80 -1.71 -7.95
C TYR A 82 8.86 -2.14 -9.42
N ILE A 83 8.37 -3.34 -9.78
CA ILE A 83 8.31 -3.77 -11.18
C ILE A 83 7.52 -2.74 -11.98
N PHE A 84 6.31 -2.39 -11.55
CA PHE A 84 5.52 -1.34 -12.21
C PHE A 84 6.27 -0.01 -12.29
N HIS A 85 6.94 0.40 -11.21
CA HIS A 85 7.72 1.64 -11.13
C HIS A 85 8.86 1.69 -12.16
N ALA A 86 9.71 0.66 -12.16
CA ALA A 86 10.87 0.56 -13.02
C ALA A 86 10.46 0.44 -14.49
N THR A 87 9.48 -0.40 -14.80
CA THR A 87 9.04 -0.63 -16.18
C THR A 87 8.35 0.60 -16.77
N SER A 88 7.45 1.24 -16.02
CA SER A 88 6.79 2.46 -16.49
C SER A 88 7.77 3.63 -16.63
N GLY A 89 8.66 3.85 -15.65
CA GLY A 89 9.60 4.96 -15.67
C GLY A 89 10.67 4.81 -16.77
N LEU A 90 11.33 3.64 -16.85
CA LEU A 90 12.49 3.48 -17.74
C LEU A 90 12.10 3.21 -19.21
N TYR A 91 10.95 2.57 -19.45
CA TYR A 91 10.59 2.03 -20.77
C TYR A 91 9.40 2.73 -21.42
N LEU A 92 8.36 3.09 -20.65
CA LEU A 92 7.18 3.78 -21.17
C LEU A 92 7.38 5.30 -21.17
N GLU A 93 7.80 5.86 -20.04
CA GLU A 93 8.03 7.30 -19.86
C GLU A 93 9.46 7.70 -20.22
N GLN A 94 10.34 6.72 -20.45
CA GLN A 94 11.71 6.92 -20.92
C GLN A 94 12.51 7.93 -20.10
N TRP A 95 12.41 7.84 -18.77
CA TRP A 95 13.09 8.73 -17.84
C TRP A 95 14.57 8.92 -18.15
N THR A 96 15.04 10.16 -18.06
CA THR A 96 16.44 10.53 -18.19
C THR A 96 16.84 11.34 -16.96
N ILE A 97 18.06 11.13 -16.48
CA ILE A 97 18.64 12.00 -15.45
C ILE A 97 18.95 13.35 -16.11
N PRO A 98 18.60 14.50 -15.50
CA PRO A 98 18.95 15.81 -16.03
C PRO A 98 20.47 15.91 -16.26
N ASP A 99 20.88 16.45 -17.40
CA ASP A 99 22.29 16.75 -17.66
C ASP A 99 22.72 17.88 -16.71
N THR A 100 23.43 17.53 -15.63
CA THR A 100 24.21 18.55 -14.91
C THR A 100 25.39 18.93 -15.79
N ALA A 101 25.88 20.17 -15.68
CA ALA A 101 26.93 20.75 -16.53
C ALA A 101 28.30 20.04 -16.48
N SER A 102 28.39 18.80 -15.95
CA SER A 102 29.60 17.99 -16.03
C SER A 102 29.81 17.49 -17.45
N ARG A 103 31.07 17.54 -17.91
CA ARG A 103 31.50 17.10 -19.24
C ARG A 103 30.95 15.71 -19.60
N SER A 104 30.59 15.55 -20.87
CA SER A 104 30.20 14.27 -21.45
C SER A 104 31.30 13.22 -21.22
N GLY A 105 31.03 12.21 -20.40
CA GLY A 105 31.92 11.06 -20.21
C GLY A 105 32.20 10.69 -18.75
N ASP A 106 32.05 11.61 -17.80
CA ASP A 106 32.33 11.31 -16.38
C ASP A 106 31.09 10.71 -15.68
N PHE A 107 31.33 9.59 -14.97
CA PHE A 107 30.39 9.03 -14.02
C PHE A 107 30.42 9.88 -12.75
N SER A 108 29.75 11.04 -12.77
CA SER A 108 29.72 11.92 -11.62
C SER A 108 28.90 11.29 -10.48
N ALA A 109 29.35 11.49 -9.24
CA ALA A 109 28.62 11.05 -8.04
C ALA A 109 27.17 11.58 -8.01
N GLU A 110 26.94 12.76 -8.60
CA GLU A 110 25.61 13.37 -8.76
C GLU A 110 24.67 12.52 -9.62
N ARG A 111 25.15 11.98 -10.75
CA ARG A 111 24.34 11.12 -11.63
C ARG A 111 24.00 9.80 -10.96
N LEU A 112 24.96 9.22 -10.23
CA LEU A 112 24.70 8.03 -9.43
C LEU A 112 23.62 8.31 -8.37
N TYR A 113 23.78 9.40 -7.62
CA TYR A 113 22.84 9.79 -6.58
C TYR A 113 21.43 10.04 -7.13
N ALA A 114 21.30 10.77 -8.23
CA ALA A 114 20.03 10.98 -8.91
C ALA A 114 19.38 9.67 -9.38
N SER A 115 20.19 8.71 -9.83
CA SER A 115 19.73 7.38 -10.26
C SER A 115 19.22 6.55 -9.07
N VAL A 116 19.93 6.57 -7.94
CA VAL A 116 19.51 5.91 -6.69
C VAL A 116 18.22 6.51 -6.16
N LYS A 117 18.09 7.84 -6.18
CA LYS A 117 16.84 8.53 -5.81
C LYS A 117 15.68 8.16 -6.73
N ALA A 118 15.91 8.10 -8.04
CA ALA A 118 14.89 7.66 -9.00
C ALA A 118 14.46 6.19 -8.76
N TRP A 119 15.39 5.30 -8.42
CA TRP A 119 15.11 3.91 -8.04
C TRP A 119 14.19 3.83 -6.81
N ASN A 120 14.45 4.64 -5.78
CA ASN A 120 13.69 4.65 -4.52
C ASN A 120 12.42 5.53 -4.54
N ASN A 121 11.94 5.98 -5.71
CA ASN A 121 10.85 6.95 -5.81
C ASN A 121 9.61 6.44 -6.58
N PRO A 122 8.93 5.40 -6.08
CA PRO A 122 7.69 4.90 -6.70
C PRO A 122 6.56 5.93 -6.73
N ARG A 123 6.58 6.88 -5.79
CA ARG A 123 5.61 7.99 -5.67
C ARG A 123 5.78 9.09 -6.72
N ARG A 124 6.86 9.07 -7.50
CA ARG A 124 7.18 10.09 -8.52
C ARG A 124 7.26 11.50 -7.92
N LEU A 125 7.82 11.62 -6.72
CA LEU A 125 8.11 12.91 -6.12
C LEU A 125 9.18 13.65 -6.95
N PRO A 126 9.20 15.00 -6.96
CA PRO A 126 10.25 15.74 -7.66
C PRO A 126 11.64 15.30 -7.19
N LEU A 127 12.49 14.86 -8.13
CA LEU A 127 13.87 14.46 -7.83
C LEU A 127 14.70 15.72 -7.55
N ARG A 128 15.26 15.80 -6.34
CA ARG A 128 16.22 16.85 -6.00
C ARG A 128 17.62 16.26 -6.02
N VAL A 129 18.39 16.65 -7.04
CA VAL A 129 19.85 16.46 -7.02
C VAL A 129 20.37 17.51 -6.05
N SER A 130 20.84 17.07 -4.88
CA SER A 130 21.21 17.97 -3.78
C SER A 130 22.16 19.03 -4.29
N THR A 131 21.68 20.27 -4.34
CA THR A 131 22.55 21.41 -4.60
C THR A 131 23.45 21.56 -3.37
N PRO A 132 24.78 21.73 -3.51
CA PRO A 132 25.70 21.85 -2.37
C PRO A 132 25.36 22.97 -1.35
N GLN A 133 24.37 23.82 -1.63
CA GLN A 133 23.96 24.96 -0.81
C GLN A 133 23.02 24.62 0.37
N ARG A 134 22.47 23.39 0.50
CA ARG A 134 21.57 23.02 1.62
C ARG A 134 21.93 21.70 2.29
N LEU A 135 23.18 21.57 2.76
CA LEU A 135 23.54 20.47 3.65
C LEU A 135 22.82 20.66 5.00
N PHE A 136 21.84 19.81 5.28
CA PHE A 136 21.17 19.79 6.59
C PHE A 136 22.19 19.50 7.70
N THR A 137 22.16 20.31 8.75
CA THR A 137 23.03 20.16 9.92
C THR A 137 22.74 18.86 10.67
N ARG A 138 23.73 18.34 11.39
CA ARG A 138 23.57 17.16 12.27
C ARG A 138 22.41 17.34 13.27
N ARG A 139 22.19 18.57 13.75
CA ARG A 139 21.07 18.92 14.64
C ARG A 139 19.71 18.74 13.95
N GLN A 140 19.58 19.18 12.70
CA GLN A 140 18.34 19.01 11.93
C GLN A 140 18.03 17.53 11.65
N ARG A 141 19.05 16.74 11.29
CA ARG A 141 18.89 15.28 11.10
C ARG A 141 18.53 14.57 12.41
N ALA A 142 19.17 14.94 13.52
CA ALA A 142 18.82 14.41 14.84
C ALA A 142 17.37 14.76 15.22
N TYR A 143 16.96 16.01 15.06
CA TYR A 143 15.58 16.45 15.28
C TYR A 143 14.57 15.67 14.43
N PHE A 144 14.88 15.47 13.13
CA PHE A 144 14.07 14.64 12.25
C PHE A 144 13.95 13.20 12.76
N THR A 145 15.07 12.57 13.15
CA THR A 145 15.08 11.22 13.74
C THR A 145 14.21 11.17 14.99
N PHE A 146 14.39 12.07 15.93
CA PHE A 146 13.58 12.11 17.16
C PHE A 146 12.10 12.29 16.87
N ARG A 147 11.74 13.16 15.91
CA ARG A 147 10.35 13.34 15.48
C ARG A 147 9.75 12.05 14.90
N LYS A 148 10.50 11.33 14.06
CA LYS A 148 10.06 10.05 13.45
C LYS A 148 9.97 8.93 14.49
N LEU A 149 10.92 8.84 15.43
CA LEU A 149 10.87 7.91 16.56
C LEU A 149 9.68 8.20 17.47
N GLY A 150 9.46 9.46 17.84
CA GLY A 150 8.28 9.88 18.61
C GLY A 150 6.97 9.52 17.91
N LEU A 151 6.92 9.71 16.58
CA LEU A 151 5.79 9.29 15.76
C LEU A 151 5.55 7.78 15.87
N ILE A 152 6.61 6.95 15.75
CA ILE A 152 6.52 5.49 15.88
C ILE A 152 5.98 5.12 17.27
N CYS A 153 6.52 5.71 18.34
CA CYS A 153 6.08 5.44 19.71
C CYS A 153 4.61 5.80 19.93
N ILE A 154 4.17 6.98 19.46
CA ILE A 154 2.76 7.42 19.56
C ILE A 154 1.85 6.44 18.83
N HIS A 155 2.19 6.11 17.58
CA HIS A 155 1.40 5.20 16.77
C HIS A 155 1.34 3.81 17.41
N TRP A 156 2.45 3.33 18.00
CA TRP A 156 2.49 2.06 18.70
C TRP A 156 1.59 2.05 19.92
N GLY A 157 1.61 3.13 20.71
CA GLY A 157 0.71 3.31 21.85
C GLY A 157 -0.77 3.30 21.44
N ILE A 158 -1.13 4.02 20.36
CA ILE A 158 -2.50 4.01 19.84
C ILE A 158 -2.87 2.62 19.33
N TYR A 159 -2.00 1.95 18.56
CA TYR A 159 -2.23 0.59 18.08
C TYR A 159 -2.56 -0.35 19.24
N LEU A 160 -1.72 -0.37 20.29
CA LEU A 160 -1.97 -1.18 21.48
C LEU A 160 -3.29 -0.83 22.16
N ALA A 161 -3.58 0.45 22.35
CA ALA A 161 -4.84 0.88 22.96
C ALA A 161 -6.07 0.44 22.14
N THR A 162 -6.01 0.59 20.82
CA THR A 162 -7.11 0.17 19.93
C THR A 162 -7.27 -1.34 19.86
N ASP A 163 -6.18 -2.09 19.76
CA ASP A 163 -6.22 -3.55 19.63
C ASP A 163 -6.66 -4.20 20.95
N VAL A 164 -6.03 -3.82 22.07
CA VAL A 164 -6.41 -4.29 23.41
C VAL A 164 -7.83 -3.84 23.76
N GLY A 165 -8.19 -2.59 23.46
CA GLY A 165 -9.54 -2.07 23.69
C GLY A 165 -10.61 -2.85 22.91
N THR A 166 -10.35 -3.14 21.63
CA THR A 166 -11.25 -3.93 20.79
C THR A 166 -11.41 -5.35 21.34
N LEU A 167 -10.31 -6.01 21.72
CA LEU A 167 -10.34 -7.35 22.30
C LEU A 167 -11.07 -7.39 23.65
N PHE A 168 -10.84 -6.39 24.51
CA PHE A 168 -11.44 -6.33 25.85
C PHE A 168 -12.94 -6.03 25.79
N LEU A 169 -13.35 -5.07 24.96
CA LEU A 169 -14.73 -4.60 24.86
C LEU A 169 -15.62 -5.55 24.04
N LEU A 170 -15.15 -6.03 22.88
CA LEU A 170 -15.97 -6.83 21.97
C LEU A 170 -15.88 -8.33 22.26
N ARG A 171 -14.74 -8.77 22.81
CA ARG A 171 -14.42 -10.19 23.07
C ARG A 171 -14.77 -11.07 21.86
N PRO A 172 -14.17 -10.80 20.68
CA PRO A 172 -14.47 -11.54 19.46
C PRO A 172 -14.16 -13.03 19.64
N ALA A 173 -15.07 -13.89 19.20
CA ALA A 173 -14.95 -15.34 19.26
C ALA A 173 -14.93 -15.97 17.86
N PRO A 174 -14.30 -17.16 17.68
CA PRO A 174 -14.39 -17.91 16.44
C PRO A 174 -15.85 -18.22 16.06
N GLY A 175 -16.18 -18.09 14.78
CA GLY A 175 -17.53 -18.29 14.25
C GLY A 175 -18.37 -17.01 14.16
N GLU A 176 -17.98 -15.93 14.83
CA GLU A 176 -18.67 -14.63 14.76
C GLU A 176 -18.33 -13.86 13.46
N PHE A 177 -17.30 -14.30 12.74
CA PHE A 177 -16.83 -13.74 11.47
C PHE A 177 -17.11 -14.68 10.29
N ALA A 178 -18.13 -15.53 10.39
CA ALA A 178 -18.58 -16.33 9.24
C ALA A 178 -18.92 -15.40 8.05
N PRO A 179 -18.65 -15.80 6.79
CA PRO A 179 -18.80 -14.94 5.61
C PRO A 179 -20.20 -14.31 5.56
N PRO A 180 -20.34 -13.01 5.87
CA PRO A 180 -21.65 -12.42 5.98
C PRO A 180 -22.12 -11.93 4.60
N GLY A 181 -23.43 -11.77 4.43
CA GLY A 181 -23.97 -11.03 3.29
C GLY A 181 -23.52 -9.56 3.30
N TYR A 182 -23.67 -8.83 2.20
CA TYR A 182 -23.27 -7.41 2.15
C TYR A 182 -24.09 -6.54 3.11
N PHE A 183 -25.40 -6.75 3.16
CA PHE A 183 -26.31 -5.94 3.96
C PHE A 183 -26.65 -6.59 5.30
N HIS A 184 -26.74 -5.78 6.34
CA HIS A 184 -27.20 -6.19 7.66
C HIS A 184 -27.81 -4.99 8.37
N PHE A 185 -29.10 -5.07 8.69
CA PHE A 185 -29.85 -3.95 9.25
C PHE A 185 -30.30 -4.17 10.70
N ALA A 186 -30.12 -5.38 11.24
CA ALA A 186 -30.48 -5.69 12.62
C ALA A 186 -29.49 -5.02 13.59
N LEU A 187 -30.00 -4.45 14.69
CA LEU A 187 -29.17 -3.87 15.76
C LEU A 187 -28.73 -4.94 16.75
N ASP A 188 -27.85 -5.82 16.31
CA ASP A 188 -27.37 -6.97 17.08
C ASP A 188 -25.83 -7.00 17.20
N ARG A 189 -25.31 -8.11 17.73
CA ARG A 189 -23.88 -8.34 17.88
C ARG A 189 -23.14 -8.31 16.53
N ALA A 190 -23.75 -8.79 15.45
CA ALA A 190 -23.15 -8.73 14.13
C ALA A 190 -23.04 -7.29 13.63
N ALA A 191 -24.03 -6.43 13.87
CA ALA A 191 -23.92 -5.01 13.54
C ALA A 191 -22.83 -4.28 14.33
N LEU A 192 -22.65 -4.63 15.60
CA LEU A 192 -21.56 -4.09 16.42
C LEU A 192 -20.19 -4.47 15.86
N LEU A 193 -19.99 -5.76 15.51
CA LEU A 193 -18.75 -6.24 14.90
C LEU A 193 -18.51 -5.58 13.54
N ARG A 194 -19.52 -5.51 12.67
CA ARG A 194 -19.40 -4.80 11.37
C ARG A 194 -18.97 -3.34 11.55
N THR A 195 -19.55 -2.65 12.52
CA THR A 195 -19.21 -1.26 12.85
C THR A 195 -17.75 -1.14 13.27
N ALA A 196 -17.31 -1.96 14.23
CA ALA A 196 -15.95 -1.92 14.76
C ALA A 196 -14.88 -2.22 13.69
N TYR A 197 -15.16 -3.21 12.83
CA TYR A 197 -14.19 -3.69 11.84
C TYR A 197 -14.25 -2.92 10.50
N SER A 198 -15.29 -2.11 10.25
CA SER A 198 -15.48 -1.36 8.99
C SER A 198 -14.29 -0.45 8.61
N PHE A 199 -13.56 0.08 9.60
CA PHE A 199 -12.36 0.89 9.40
C PHE A 199 -11.08 0.26 9.95
N GLN A 200 -11.16 -0.92 10.56
CA GLN A 200 -9.98 -1.54 11.19
C GLN A 200 -8.90 -1.85 10.17
N TRP A 201 -9.25 -2.37 8.99
CA TRP A 201 -8.29 -2.61 7.91
C TRP A 201 -7.56 -1.32 7.51
N ALA A 202 -8.30 -0.22 7.36
CA ALA A 202 -7.76 1.07 6.94
C ALA A 202 -6.81 1.63 7.99
N TRP A 203 -7.22 1.59 9.25
CA TRP A 203 -6.41 2.02 10.38
C TRP A 203 -5.13 1.18 10.55
N LEU A 204 -5.24 -0.14 10.43
CA LEU A 204 -4.10 -1.06 10.54
C LEU A 204 -3.08 -0.82 9.42
N THR A 205 -3.54 -0.71 8.17
CA THR A 205 -2.66 -0.36 7.05
C THR A 205 -2.05 1.03 7.22
N TYR A 206 -2.83 2.00 7.71
CA TYR A 206 -2.33 3.33 8.03
C TYR A 206 -1.16 3.27 9.01
N PHE A 207 -1.34 2.55 10.11
CA PHE A 207 -0.32 2.36 11.14
C PHE A 207 0.95 1.71 10.57
N ILE A 208 0.83 0.54 9.95
CA ILE A 208 1.99 -0.25 9.53
C ILE A 208 2.81 0.50 8.48
N LEU A 209 2.18 1.09 7.47
CA LEU A 209 2.91 1.81 6.42
C LEU A 209 3.49 3.13 6.94
N THR A 210 2.86 3.77 7.93
CA THR A 210 3.44 4.97 8.57
C THR A 210 4.72 4.63 9.32
N VAL A 211 4.71 3.54 10.10
CA VAL A 211 5.89 3.05 10.82
C VAL A 211 6.97 2.62 9.83
N ALA A 212 6.63 1.85 8.80
CA ALA A 212 7.58 1.43 7.76
C ALA A 212 8.21 2.65 7.06
N ASN A 213 7.41 3.63 6.64
CA ASN A 213 7.90 4.88 6.05
C ASN A 213 8.81 5.65 7.01
N ALA A 214 8.50 5.70 8.31
CA ALA A 214 9.34 6.37 9.29
C ALA A 214 10.69 5.67 9.48
N ILE A 215 10.70 4.33 9.54
CA ILE A 215 11.94 3.53 9.65
C ILE A 215 12.81 3.74 8.41
N VAL A 216 12.25 3.59 7.22
CA VAL A 216 12.99 3.77 5.97
C VAL A 216 13.48 5.22 5.82
N ALA A 217 12.67 6.21 6.20
CA ALA A 217 13.09 7.61 6.20
C ALA A 217 14.26 7.87 7.15
N ILE A 218 14.27 7.31 8.37
CA ILE A 218 15.42 7.42 9.29
C ILE A 218 16.66 6.80 8.66
N PHE A 219 16.50 5.65 8.01
CA PHE A 219 17.61 4.96 7.36
C PHE A 219 18.24 5.80 6.24
N PHE A 220 17.44 6.32 5.31
CA PHE A 220 17.97 7.11 4.19
C PHE A 220 18.42 8.53 4.59
N VAL A 221 17.70 9.21 5.48
CA VAL A 221 18.03 10.59 5.87
C VAL A 221 19.14 10.65 6.93
N SER A 222 19.11 9.78 7.92
CA SER A 222 19.98 9.92 9.10
C SER A 222 21.16 8.96 9.11
N ILE A 223 20.98 7.73 8.62
CA ILE A 223 22.05 6.70 8.60
C ILE A 223 22.87 6.82 7.33
N LEU A 224 22.24 6.67 6.16
CA LEU A 224 22.93 6.76 4.87
C LEU A 224 23.21 8.20 4.42
N GLN A 225 22.45 9.16 4.95
CA GLN A 225 22.53 10.58 4.58
C GLN A 225 22.34 10.81 3.07
N LEU A 226 21.58 9.93 2.42
CA LEU A 226 21.29 9.98 0.99
C LEU A 226 20.09 10.87 0.66
N ASP A 227 19.27 11.22 1.64
CA ASP A 227 18.10 12.05 1.44
C ASP A 227 18.03 13.21 2.44
N GLU A 228 17.26 14.21 2.07
CA GLU A 228 16.89 15.35 2.90
C GLU A 228 15.57 15.07 3.64
N PRO A 229 15.38 15.61 4.87
CA PRO A 229 14.17 15.40 5.66
C PRO A 229 12.84 15.67 4.95
N ASP A 230 12.79 16.65 4.04
CA ASP A 230 11.58 17.04 3.32
C ASP A 230 11.32 16.21 2.05
N GLU A 231 12.28 15.38 1.62
CA GLU A 231 12.09 14.36 0.58
C GLU A 231 11.27 13.16 1.07
N TRP A 232 11.02 13.06 2.38
CA TRP A 232 10.22 12.01 3.02
C TRP A 232 8.90 12.53 3.60
N PRO A 233 8.00 13.08 2.76
CA PRO A 233 6.70 13.58 3.21
C PRO A 233 5.80 12.44 3.69
N SER A 234 4.71 12.79 4.37
CA SER A 234 3.65 11.84 4.74
C SER A 234 3.21 11.01 3.52
N LEU A 235 2.92 9.73 3.75
CA LEU A 235 2.30 8.87 2.72
C LEU A 235 0.83 9.24 2.49
N TRP A 236 0.20 9.85 3.49
CA TRP A 236 -1.23 10.09 3.57
C TRP A 236 -1.56 11.55 3.34
N GLY A 237 -2.72 11.80 2.74
CA GLY A 237 -3.33 13.13 2.72
C GLY A 237 -4.11 13.43 3.99
N ASN A 238 -4.93 14.47 3.93
CA ASN A 238 -5.68 14.95 5.08
C ASN A 238 -6.94 14.09 5.34
N PRO A 239 -7.07 13.40 6.48
CA PRO A 239 -8.26 12.59 6.80
C PRO A 239 -9.53 13.43 6.94
N LEU A 240 -9.43 14.71 7.29
CA LEU A 240 -10.59 15.62 7.40
C LEU A 240 -11.24 15.93 6.05
N GLN A 241 -10.58 15.56 4.95
CA GLN A 241 -11.11 15.70 3.60
C GLN A 241 -11.87 14.46 3.13
N VAL A 242 -11.99 13.41 3.95
CA VAL A 242 -12.73 12.18 3.63
C VAL A 242 -14.23 12.41 3.82
N HIS A 243 -14.94 12.71 2.74
CA HIS A 243 -16.40 12.90 2.72
C HIS A 243 -17.05 12.26 1.48
N SER A 244 -16.33 11.35 0.83
CA SER A 244 -16.75 10.54 -0.32
C SER A 244 -15.72 9.43 -0.54
N ILE A 245 -16.11 8.34 -1.19
CA ILE A 245 -15.22 7.23 -1.58
C ILE A 245 -14.09 7.75 -2.46
N ARG A 246 -14.37 8.68 -3.37
CA ARG A 246 -13.32 9.32 -4.19
C ARG A 246 -12.30 10.10 -3.36
N SER A 247 -12.75 10.86 -2.34
CA SER A 247 -11.82 11.58 -1.45
C SER A 247 -11.05 10.63 -0.53
N PHE A 248 -11.65 9.51 -0.12
CA PHE A 248 -10.95 8.48 0.64
C PHE A 248 -9.73 7.96 -0.15
N TRP A 249 -9.94 7.45 -1.36
CA TRP A 249 -8.87 6.85 -2.17
C TRP A 249 -7.97 7.87 -2.89
N GLY A 250 -8.54 8.97 -3.38
CA GLY A 250 -7.83 9.95 -4.20
C GLY A 250 -7.10 11.03 -3.42
N VAL A 251 -7.46 11.26 -2.14
CA VAL A 251 -6.89 12.33 -1.32
C VAL A 251 -6.21 11.78 -0.08
N PHE A 252 -6.92 11.01 0.74
CA PHE A 252 -6.40 10.53 2.01
C PHE A 252 -5.47 9.33 1.85
N TRP A 253 -5.91 8.29 1.12
CA TRP A 253 -5.20 7.03 1.00
C TRP A 253 -3.86 7.19 0.28
N GLN A 254 -2.88 6.36 0.65
CA GLN A 254 -1.55 6.37 0.06
C GLN A 254 -1.61 6.07 -1.45
N ASN A 255 -0.77 6.76 -2.22
CA ASN A 255 -0.68 6.65 -3.68
C ASN A 255 0.72 6.21 -4.14
N ILE A 256 1.30 5.20 -3.47
CA ILE A 256 2.66 4.72 -3.77
C ILE A 256 2.74 4.08 -5.16
N GLY A 257 1.77 3.22 -5.52
CA GLY A 257 1.75 2.52 -6.82
C GLY A 257 0.96 3.22 -7.92
N SER A 258 0.04 4.11 -7.55
CA SER A 258 -0.93 4.74 -8.46
C SER A 258 -0.30 5.48 -9.64
N PRO A 259 0.81 6.23 -9.50
CA PRO A 259 1.43 6.92 -10.63
C PRO A 259 1.87 5.97 -11.75
N SER A 260 2.52 4.86 -11.39
CA SER A 260 2.99 3.84 -12.35
C SER A 260 1.83 3.13 -13.02
N GLN A 261 0.79 2.78 -12.24
CA GLN A 261 -0.43 2.17 -12.77
C GLN A 261 -1.17 3.12 -13.74
N LEU A 262 -1.20 4.41 -13.44
CA LEU A 262 -1.75 5.44 -14.35
C LEU A 262 -0.99 5.51 -15.67
N THR A 263 0.33 5.39 -15.66
CA THR A 263 1.13 5.34 -16.90
C THR A 263 0.71 4.17 -17.78
N TYR A 264 0.56 2.98 -17.21
CA TYR A 264 0.04 1.81 -17.93
C TYR A 264 -1.38 2.01 -18.41
N GLY A 265 -2.27 2.53 -17.57
CA GLY A 265 -3.65 2.82 -17.95
C GLY A 265 -3.72 3.79 -19.13
N ARG A 266 -2.89 4.84 -19.13
CA ARG A 266 -2.82 5.82 -20.23
C ARG A 266 -2.25 5.22 -21.51
N PHE A 267 -1.26 4.34 -21.39
CA PHE A 267 -0.74 3.61 -22.54
C PHE A 267 -1.85 2.77 -23.17
N VAL A 268 -2.62 2.01 -22.37
CA VAL A 268 -3.76 1.23 -22.86
C VAL A 268 -4.82 2.12 -23.50
N THR A 269 -5.26 3.19 -22.83
CA THR A 269 -6.34 4.04 -23.36
C THR A 269 -5.95 4.74 -24.65
N ARG A 270 -4.72 5.24 -24.75
CA ARG A 270 -4.29 6.08 -25.88
C ARG A 270 -3.78 5.27 -27.05
N ASN A 271 -3.03 4.19 -26.79
CA ASN A 271 -2.37 3.42 -27.83
C ASN A 271 -3.20 2.22 -28.29
N LEU A 272 -4.02 1.62 -27.40
CA LEU A 272 -4.82 0.44 -27.75
C LEU A 272 -6.30 0.80 -28.02
N LEU A 273 -6.88 1.71 -27.24
CA LEU A 273 -8.30 2.07 -27.35
C LEU A 273 -8.56 3.36 -28.12
N GLY A 274 -7.53 4.13 -28.49
CA GLY A 274 -7.66 5.38 -29.24
C GLY A 274 -8.45 6.48 -28.51
N LEU A 275 -8.61 6.40 -27.18
CA LEU A 275 -9.35 7.39 -26.41
C LEU A 275 -8.58 8.71 -26.35
N LYS A 276 -9.28 9.81 -26.65
CA LYS A 276 -8.72 11.16 -26.53
C LYS A 276 -8.43 11.51 -25.06
N SER A 277 -7.31 12.19 -24.85
CA SER A 277 -6.91 12.70 -23.55
C SER A 277 -7.98 13.61 -22.93
N LYS A 278 -8.18 13.48 -21.61
CA LYS A 278 -9.06 14.30 -20.75
C LYS A 278 -10.56 14.12 -20.96
N VAL A 279 -11.01 13.17 -21.79
CA VAL A 279 -12.42 12.81 -21.90
C VAL A 279 -12.88 12.07 -20.63
N THR A 280 -14.15 12.22 -20.23
CA THR A 280 -14.71 11.56 -19.03
C THR A 280 -14.51 10.03 -19.08
N ALA A 281 -14.62 9.43 -20.27
CA ALA A 281 -14.35 8.02 -20.49
C ALA A 281 -12.91 7.62 -20.12
N GLU A 282 -11.89 8.40 -20.49
CA GLU A 282 -10.49 8.13 -20.10
C GLU A 282 -10.36 8.17 -18.57
N LYS A 283 -10.95 9.18 -17.90
CA LYS A 283 -10.88 9.29 -16.43
C LYS A 283 -11.55 8.11 -15.72
N SER A 284 -12.72 7.69 -16.18
CA SER A 284 -13.43 6.51 -15.63
C SER A 284 -12.64 5.22 -15.88
N PHE A 285 -12.09 5.04 -17.08
CA PHE A 285 -11.25 3.89 -17.39
C PHE A 285 -9.99 3.86 -16.53
N LEU A 286 -9.28 4.99 -16.38
CA LEU A 286 -8.07 5.06 -15.57
C LEU A 286 -8.36 4.72 -14.10
N ALA A 287 -9.48 5.20 -13.55
CA ALA A 287 -9.89 4.84 -12.20
C ALA A 287 -10.18 3.32 -12.11
N PHE A 288 -10.97 2.77 -13.05
CA PHE A 288 -11.23 1.32 -13.12
C PHE A 288 -9.93 0.51 -13.18
N PHE A 289 -9.01 0.92 -14.07
CA PHE A 289 -7.74 0.25 -14.29
C PHE A 289 -6.88 0.24 -13.01
N ILE A 290 -6.80 1.35 -12.28
CA ILE A 290 -6.06 1.41 -11.01
C ILE A 290 -6.65 0.43 -9.98
N PHE A 291 -7.98 0.45 -9.78
CA PHE A 291 -8.63 -0.45 -8.82
C PHE A 291 -8.47 -1.92 -9.20
N MET A 292 -8.64 -2.24 -10.49
CA MET A 292 -8.44 -3.58 -11.02
C MET A 292 -6.99 -4.05 -10.81
N MET A 293 -6.00 -3.24 -11.21
CA MET A 293 -4.59 -3.58 -11.04
C MET A 293 -4.21 -3.70 -9.56
N SER A 294 -4.72 -2.83 -8.69
CA SER A 294 -4.54 -2.95 -7.25
C SER A 294 -5.11 -4.27 -6.73
N GLY A 295 -6.30 -4.68 -7.20
CA GLY A 295 -6.94 -5.94 -6.84
C GLY A 295 -6.11 -7.15 -7.26
N THR A 296 -5.56 -7.12 -8.48
CA THR A 296 -4.65 -8.17 -8.96
C THR A 296 -3.39 -8.26 -8.10
N ILE A 297 -2.78 -7.13 -7.73
CA ILE A 297 -1.58 -7.11 -6.90
C ILE A 297 -1.89 -7.70 -5.51
N HIS A 298 -3.00 -7.31 -4.90
CA HIS A 298 -3.43 -7.88 -3.61
C HIS A 298 -3.66 -9.39 -3.69
N ALA A 299 -4.40 -9.86 -4.70
CA ALA A 299 -4.64 -11.29 -4.92
C ALA A 299 -3.33 -12.07 -5.14
N ALA A 300 -2.41 -11.52 -5.93
CA ALA A 300 -1.09 -12.13 -6.17
C ALA A 300 -0.25 -12.18 -4.90
N THR A 301 -0.24 -11.12 -4.09
CA THR A 301 0.45 -11.11 -2.80
C THR A 301 -0.13 -12.14 -1.85
N ASN A 302 -1.46 -12.22 -1.72
CA ASN A 302 -2.12 -13.20 -0.87
C ASN A 302 -1.89 -14.64 -1.34
N TRP A 303 -1.86 -14.88 -2.65
CA TRP A 303 -1.49 -16.17 -3.23
C TRP A 303 -0.07 -16.59 -2.84
N MET A 304 0.88 -15.66 -2.90
CA MET A 304 2.29 -15.97 -2.62
C MET A 304 2.58 -16.11 -1.14
N THR A 305 1.99 -15.27 -0.28
CA THR A 305 2.24 -15.34 1.16
C THR A 305 1.63 -16.57 1.79
N ARG A 306 0.54 -17.14 1.21
CA ARG A 306 -0.22 -18.35 1.64
C ARG A 306 -0.71 -18.37 3.09
N ASN A 307 -0.32 -17.38 3.89
CA ASN A 307 -0.48 -17.28 5.33
C ASN A 307 -1.45 -16.18 5.73
N THR A 308 -2.03 -15.42 4.80
CA THR A 308 -2.92 -14.29 5.13
C THR A 308 -4.36 -14.50 4.66
N ALA A 309 -4.58 -15.14 3.50
CA ALA A 309 -5.92 -15.36 2.96
C ALA A 309 -6.37 -16.84 3.08
N PRO A 310 -7.68 -17.10 3.25
CA PRO A 310 -8.26 -18.40 2.89
C PRO A 310 -8.04 -18.67 1.39
N VAL A 311 -7.61 -19.87 1.02
CA VAL A 311 -7.37 -20.24 -0.39
C VAL A 311 -8.65 -20.10 -1.23
N ASP A 312 -9.80 -20.29 -0.62
CA ASP A 312 -11.10 -20.19 -1.27
C ASP A 312 -11.52 -18.73 -1.56
N ASP A 313 -10.82 -17.73 -1.02
CA ASP A 313 -11.16 -16.30 -1.15
C ASP A 313 -9.97 -15.43 -1.63
N ILE A 314 -9.19 -15.96 -2.58
CA ILE A 314 -8.09 -15.19 -3.22
C ILE A 314 -8.61 -13.98 -4.00
N TYR A 315 -9.87 -14.02 -4.45
CA TYR A 315 -10.49 -12.96 -5.23
C TYR A 315 -11.20 -11.89 -4.38
N GLY A 316 -11.29 -12.07 -3.06
CA GLY A 316 -11.96 -11.13 -2.16
C GLY A 316 -11.45 -9.70 -2.30
N ASP A 317 -10.13 -9.50 -2.39
CA ASP A 317 -9.52 -8.17 -2.59
C ASP A 317 -9.92 -7.53 -3.92
N MET A 318 -10.00 -8.34 -4.98
CA MET A 318 -10.42 -7.88 -6.30
C MET A 318 -11.86 -7.36 -6.24
N VAL A 319 -12.76 -8.15 -5.63
CA VAL A 319 -14.17 -7.75 -5.46
C VAL A 319 -14.27 -6.49 -4.62
N PHE A 320 -13.56 -6.43 -3.49
CA PHE A 320 -13.52 -5.25 -2.63
C PHE A 320 -13.07 -3.99 -3.39
N LEU A 321 -11.98 -4.06 -4.15
CA LEU A 321 -11.44 -2.91 -4.89
C LEU A 321 -12.32 -2.51 -6.07
N LEU A 322 -12.92 -3.46 -6.79
CA LEU A 322 -13.88 -3.16 -7.85
C LEU A 322 -15.18 -2.55 -7.32
N LEU A 323 -15.65 -2.98 -6.14
CA LEU A 323 -16.78 -2.34 -5.46
C LEU A 323 -16.46 -0.91 -5.06
N ASN A 324 -15.24 -0.62 -4.60
CA ASN A 324 -14.80 0.76 -4.34
C ASN A 324 -14.82 1.64 -5.61
N PHE A 325 -14.38 1.10 -6.75
CA PHE A 325 -14.55 1.79 -8.04
C PHE A 325 -16.03 2.05 -8.34
N ALA A 326 -16.89 1.03 -8.22
CA ALA A 326 -18.32 1.14 -8.47
C ALA A 326 -18.98 2.18 -7.56
N GLY A 327 -18.62 2.20 -6.27
CA GLY A 327 -19.07 3.20 -5.30
C GLY A 327 -18.67 4.62 -5.71
N GLY A 328 -17.40 4.82 -6.09
CA GLY A 328 -16.93 6.12 -6.59
C GLY A 328 -17.60 6.56 -7.91
N LEU A 329 -17.90 5.61 -8.80
CA LEU A 329 -18.64 5.88 -10.03
C LEU A 329 -20.10 6.25 -9.74
N LEU A 330 -20.76 5.52 -8.84
CA LEU A 330 -22.11 5.80 -8.38
C LEU A 330 -22.21 7.21 -7.81
N GLU A 331 -21.25 7.64 -6.98
CA GLU A 331 -21.20 9.02 -6.46
C GLU A 331 -21.18 10.06 -7.60
N VAL A 332 -20.41 9.82 -8.66
CA VAL A 332 -20.34 10.73 -9.81
C VAL A 332 -21.67 10.77 -10.56
N LEU A 333 -22.32 9.62 -10.75
CA LEU A 333 -23.61 9.55 -11.45
C LEU A 333 -24.72 10.21 -10.64
N VAL A 334 -24.80 9.94 -9.33
CA VAL A 334 -25.76 10.56 -8.42
C VAL A 334 -25.56 12.07 -8.36
N GLN A 335 -24.31 12.55 -8.22
CA GLN A 335 -24.03 13.98 -8.24
C GLN A 335 -24.49 14.63 -9.55
N LYS A 336 -24.16 14.03 -10.71
CA LYS A 336 -24.62 14.52 -12.02
C LYS A 336 -26.14 14.57 -12.13
N LEU A 337 -26.83 13.52 -11.67
CA LEU A 337 -28.29 13.45 -11.70
C LEU A 337 -28.92 14.54 -10.83
N VAL A 338 -28.43 14.72 -9.60
CA VAL A 338 -28.88 15.75 -8.66
C VAL A 338 -28.68 17.15 -9.25
N TYR A 339 -27.49 17.46 -9.78
CA TYR A 339 -27.23 18.76 -10.40
C TYR A 339 -28.15 19.03 -11.60
N THR A 340 -28.41 18.01 -12.42
CA THR A 340 -29.26 18.13 -13.61
C THR A 340 -30.73 18.31 -13.24
N ARG A 341 -31.23 17.54 -12.26
CA ARG A 341 -32.64 17.56 -11.84
C ARG A 341 -33.00 18.80 -11.02
N LEU A 342 -32.11 19.24 -10.13
CA LEU A 342 -32.37 20.37 -9.24
C LEU A 342 -32.01 21.73 -9.83
N LYS A 343 -31.56 21.80 -11.10
CA LYS A 343 -31.06 23.02 -11.76
C LYS A 343 -30.12 23.84 -10.85
N MET A 344 -29.32 23.17 -10.02
CA MET A 344 -28.44 23.85 -9.09
C MET A 344 -27.33 24.52 -9.90
N ASN A 345 -27.39 25.84 -9.99
CA ASN A 345 -26.33 26.64 -10.63
C ASN A 345 -25.00 26.38 -9.90
N LYS A 346 -23.97 25.97 -10.66
CA LYS A 346 -22.59 25.78 -10.19
C LYS A 346 -22.00 27.00 -9.44
N GLY A 347 -22.64 28.17 -9.51
CA GLY A 347 -22.20 29.42 -8.90
C GLY A 347 -22.74 29.74 -7.49
N LYS A 348 -23.65 28.94 -6.91
CA LYS A 348 -24.12 29.11 -5.52
C LYS A 348 -23.35 28.25 -4.51
N GLU A 349 -22.09 27.94 -4.80
CA GLU A 349 -21.22 27.14 -3.91
C GLU A 349 -20.81 27.87 -2.61
N ASN A 350 -21.09 29.17 -2.51
CA ASN A 350 -21.02 29.94 -1.26
C ASN A 350 -22.30 29.82 -0.41
N ALA A 351 -22.96 28.66 -0.42
CA ALA A 351 -24.00 28.36 0.56
C ALA A 351 -23.34 28.31 1.95
N GLY A 352 -23.89 29.08 2.91
CA GLY A 352 -23.24 29.40 4.18
C GLY A 352 -22.62 28.22 4.95
N SER A 353 -21.69 28.53 5.85
CA SER A 353 -20.86 27.56 6.62
C SER A 353 -21.62 26.31 7.07
N ALA A 354 -22.84 26.46 7.59
CA ALA A 354 -23.69 25.34 8.04
C ALA A 354 -24.04 24.32 6.93
N TYR A 355 -24.40 24.77 5.73
CA TYR A 355 -24.71 23.86 4.60
C TYR A 355 -23.48 23.04 4.20
N SER A 356 -22.31 23.67 4.21
CA SER A 356 -21.04 23.00 3.90
C SER A 356 -20.69 21.91 4.93
N VAL A 357 -20.98 22.16 6.21
CA VAL A 357 -20.76 21.21 7.32
C VAL A 357 -21.73 20.04 7.21
N VAL A 358 -23.01 20.29 7.01
CA VAL A 358 -24.04 19.24 6.86
C VAL A 358 -23.72 18.35 5.66
N ARG A 359 -23.34 18.93 4.50
CA ARG A 359 -22.93 18.17 3.32
C ARG A 359 -21.72 17.26 3.61
N ARG A 360 -20.74 17.77 4.37
CA ARG A 360 -19.57 16.97 4.78
C ARG A 360 -19.97 15.85 5.72
N ALA A 361 -20.84 16.10 6.70
CA ALA A 361 -21.34 15.09 7.63
C ALA A 361 -22.07 13.96 6.89
N PHE A 362 -22.96 14.29 5.95
CA PHE A 362 -23.60 13.30 5.08
C PHE A 362 -22.59 12.49 4.26
N GLY A 363 -21.56 13.16 3.74
CA GLY A 363 -20.48 12.50 3.01
C GLY A 363 -19.67 11.52 3.87
N VAL A 364 -19.32 11.91 5.10
CA VAL A 364 -18.65 11.02 6.08
C VAL A 364 -19.54 9.83 6.42
N PHE A 365 -20.82 10.08 6.70
CA PHE A 365 -21.80 9.02 6.97
C PHE A 365 -21.93 8.05 5.78
N TRP A 366 -21.97 8.56 4.55
CA TRP A 366 -22.00 7.74 3.35
C TRP A 366 -20.77 6.81 3.24
N VAL A 367 -19.56 7.35 3.49
CA VAL A 367 -18.33 6.53 3.51
C VAL A 367 -18.41 5.43 4.58
N PHE A 368 -18.92 5.76 5.77
CA PHE A 368 -19.15 4.78 6.83
C PHE A 368 -20.12 3.68 6.38
N VAL A 369 -21.31 4.03 5.88
CA VAL A 369 -22.32 3.05 5.43
C VAL A 369 -21.80 2.17 4.31
N PHE A 370 -21.04 2.75 3.38
CA PHE A 370 -20.43 2.02 2.28
C PHE A 370 -19.44 0.97 2.80
N PHE A 371 -18.49 1.35 3.66
CA PHE A 371 -17.53 0.40 4.23
C PHE A 371 -18.19 -0.60 5.19
N TYR A 372 -19.17 -0.19 5.97
CA TYR A 372 -19.98 -1.09 6.79
C TYR A 372 -20.61 -2.24 5.96
N THR A 373 -20.93 -1.95 4.70
CA THR A 373 -21.56 -2.90 3.78
C THR A 373 -20.53 -3.79 3.07
N ILE A 374 -19.45 -3.21 2.53
CA ILE A 374 -18.54 -3.97 1.65
C ILE A 374 -17.34 -4.59 2.37
N VAL A 375 -16.94 -4.06 3.53
CA VAL A 375 -15.76 -4.54 4.26
C VAL A 375 -16.01 -5.88 4.93
N PRO A 376 -17.13 -6.14 5.64
CA PRO A 376 -17.29 -7.40 6.35
C PRO A 376 -17.24 -8.64 5.45
N PRO A 377 -17.93 -8.71 4.29
CA PRO A 377 -17.83 -9.85 3.38
C PRO A 377 -16.40 -10.13 2.90
N TRP A 378 -15.58 -9.09 2.76
CA TRP A 378 -14.18 -9.21 2.36
C TRP A 378 -13.26 -9.54 3.55
N GLN A 379 -13.37 -8.86 4.68
CA GLN A 379 -12.40 -8.92 5.76
C GLN A 379 -12.69 -10.05 6.77
N PHE A 380 -13.96 -10.38 7.01
CA PHE A 380 -14.34 -11.37 8.02
C PHE A 380 -13.77 -12.78 7.74
N PRO A 381 -13.74 -13.28 6.49
CA PRO A 381 -13.08 -14.55 6.18
C PRO A 381 -11.61 -14.60 6.60
N TYR A 382 -10.88 -13.48 6.47
CA TYR A 382 -9.47 -13.37 6.86
C TYR A 382 -9.32 -13.40 8.39
N ILE A 383 -10.18 -12.65 9.08
CA ILE A 383 -10.21 -12.61 10.54
C ILE A 383 -10.55 -14.00 11.09
N GLU A 384 -11.60 -14.63 10.59
CA GLU A 384 -12.02 -15.99 10.98
C GLU A 384 -10.89 -17.01 10.77
N ALA A 385 -10.21 -16.96 9.64
CA ALA A 385 -9.08 -17.85 9.35
C ALA A 385 -7.90 -17.63 10.32
N ASP A 386 -7.57 -16.37 10.65
CA ASP A 386 -6.53 -16.04 11.62
C ASP A 386 -6.92 -16.49 13.04
N PHE A 387 -8.16 -16.24 13.47
CA PHE A 387 -8.68 -16.75 14.74
C PHE A 387 -8.57 -18.27 14.81
N ARG A 388 -9.07 -19.00 13.80
CA ARG A 388 -8.98 -20.46 13.76
C ARG A 388 -7.54 -20.94 13.84
N ARG A 389 -6.60 -20.30 13.13
CA ARG A 389 -5.16 -20.65 13.18
C ARG A 389 -4.54 -20.44 14.56
N ARG A 390 -4.87 -19.33 15.24
CA ARG A 390 -4.37 -19.03 16.60
C ARG A 390 -4.94 -19.96 17.67
N PHE A 391 -6.14 -20.50 17.44
CA PHE A 391 -6.85 -21.37 18.37
C PHE A 391 -6.86 -22.85 17.97
N VAL A 392 -6.09 -23.28 16.96
CA VAL A 392 -5.88 -24.72 16.73
C VAL A 392 -5.09 -25.26 17.94
N PRO A 393 -5.68 -26.13 18.78
CA PRO A 393 -4.89 -26.84 19.77
C PRO A 393 -3.87 -27.67 18.98
N PHE A 394 -2.60 -27.55 19.35
CA PHE A 394 -1.49 -28.38 18.84
C PHE A 394 -2.01 -29.76 18.40
N ARG A 395 -2.12 -30.01 17.09
CA ARG A 395 -2.25 -31.39 16.62
C ARG A 395 -0.87 -32.00 16.85
N MET A 396 -0.69 -32.67 17.98
CA MET A 396 0.34 -33.69 18.05
C MET A 396 -0.03 -34.72 16.98
N ASN A 397 0.73 -34.74 15.88
CA ASN A 397 0.77 -35.89 15.00
C ASN A 397 1.43 -37.03 15.78
N VAL A 398 0.70 -37.62 16.72
CA VAL A 398 1.02 -38.96 17.21
C VAL A 398 0.54 -39.89 16.10
N GLN A 399 1.45 -40.25 15.19
CA GLN A 399 1.30 -41.52 14.50
C GLN A 399 1.33 -42.59 15.58
N LEU A 400 0.16 -43.01 16.04
CA LEU A 400 0.04 -44.25 16.79
C LEU A 400 0.40 -45.37 15.81
N GLN A 401 1.68 -45.78 15.78
CA GLN A 401 2.04 -47.10 15.30
C GLN A 401 1.18 -48.08 16.10
N ARG A 402 0.23 -48.73 15.41
CA ARG A 402 -0.47 -49.88 16.00
C ARG A 402 0.61 -50.90 16.39
N PRO A 403 0.59 -51.46 17.60
CA PRO A 403 1.44 -52.59 17.91
C PRO A 403 1.12 -53.69 16.90
N GLN A 404 2.15 -54.21 16.24
CA GLN A 404 2.03 -55.52 15.62
C GLN A 404 1.80 -56.50 16.77
N LEU A 405 0.60 -57.07 16.81
CA LEU A 405 0.32 -58.19 17.70
C LEU A 405 1.14 -59.39 17.20
N PRO A 406 1.66 -60.22 18.12
CA PRO A 406 2.58 -61.31 17.81
C PRO A 406 1.99 -62.39 16.93
#